data_AF-A0A1G9IWR3-F1
#
_entry.id   AF-A0A1G9IWR3-F1
#
_cell.length_a   1.000
_cell.length_b   1.000
_cell.length_c   1.000
_cell.angle_alpha   90.00
_cell.angle_beta   90.00
_cell.angle_gamma   90.00
#
_symmetry.space_group_name_H-M   'P 1'
#
loop_
_entity.id
_entity.type
_entity.pdbx_description
1 polymer ?
#
loop_
_entity_poly.entity_id
_entity_poly.type
_entity_poly.pdbx_seq_one_letter_code
_entity_poly.pdbx_strand_id
1 'polypeptide(L)'
;MQLDGCDPSRSGVAPSRLVPHALRHQPWLRELGLDDDGRGVYRPGVAERMNTWDSLIQDFERVQQHAARHDGEGLIRPVPAQPGASEEVLAEVERVLGQSLDTSFRAFLHAADGWENFFYSLRIFSTQFFKTESSTQEILDLIFVERDLIEDAIGVRMSECLPIGMNEYGTDSILLMLDTSDSYSPGAVIWHDNGQIYVRCEDFEEFFTWMTRFQAGEIDLGS
;
A
#
# COMPACT_ATOMS: atom_id res chain seq x y z
N MET A 1 -20.86 11.20 -52.26
CA MET A 1 -20.32 12.07 -51.19
C MET A 1 -19.91 11.14 -50.07
N GLN A 2 -18.66 10.68 -50.11
CA GLN A 2 -18.05 9.78 -49.13
C GLN A 2 -17.28 10.66 -48.14
N LEU A 3 -17.46 10.41 -46.86
CA LEU A 3 -16.72 11.07 -45.78
C LEU A 3 -15.46 10.25 -45.50
N ASP A 4 -14.32 10.92 -45.63
CA ASP A 4 -12.99 10.39 -45.35
C ASP A 4 -12.78 10.12 -43.86
N GLY A 5 -11.95 9.11 -43.60
CA GLY A 5 -11.70 8.50 -42.30
C GLY A 5 -10.95 9.38 -41.31
N CYS A 6 -11.31 9.21 -40.03
CA CYS A 6 -10.59 9.75 -38.89
C CYS A 6 -9.66 8.64 -38.35
N ASP A 7 -8.36 8.87 -38.49
CA ASP A 7 -7.26 8.03 -38.01
C ASP A 7 -7.07 8.21 -36.49
N PRO A 8 -7.21 7.15 -35.67
CA PRO A 8 -7.09 7.25 -34.22
C PRO A 8 -5.64 7.29 -33.70
N SER A 9 -4.63 7.41 -34.57
CA SER A 9 -3.21 7.36 -34.15
C SER A 9 -2.59 8.69 -33.67
N ARG A 10 -3.38 9.71 -33.34
CA ARG A 10 -2.88 11.00 -32.83
C ARG A 10 -3.55 11.47 -31.53
N SER A 11 -3.34 10.73 -30.44
CA SER A 11 -3.26 11.34 -29.10
C SER A 11 -2.17 10.65 -28.29
N GLY A 12 -0.93 11.03 -28.56
CA GLY A 12 0.21 10.66 -27.74
C GLY A 12 0.18 11.43 -26.43
N VAL A 13 -0.54 10.91 -25.44
CA VAL A 13 -0.22 11.13 -24.03
C VAL A 13 0.48 9.86 -23.57
N ALA A 14 1.79 9.95 -23.34
CA ALA A 14 2.55 8.85 -22.82
C ALA A 14 2.02 8.49 -21.42
N PRO A 15 1.77 7.20 -21.10
CA PRO A 15 1.50 6.82 -19.72
C PRO A 15 2.72 7.21 -18.87
N SER A 16 2.45 7.98 -17.83
CA SER A 16 3.38 8.39 -16.79
C SER A 16 4.10 7.15 -16.25
N ARG A 17 5.40 7.05 -16.57
CA ARG A 17 6.32 6.08 -15.98
C ARG A 17 6.60 6.50 -14.54
N LEU A 18 5.87 5.94 -13.58
CA LEU A 18 6.11 6.20 -12.15
C LEU A 18 6.23 4.96 -11.29
N VAL A 19 6.71 3.87 -11.89
CA VAL A 19 7.74 3.09 -11.23
C VAL A 19 9.06 3.73 -11.65
N PRO A 20 9.85 4.36 -10.75
CA PRO A 20 11.15 4.90 -11.12
C PRO A 20 11.94 3.85 -11.89
N HIS A 21 12.61 4.26 -12.97
CA HIS A 21 13.50 3.39 -13.76
C HIS A 21 14.55 2.65 -12.87
N ALA A 22 14.74 3.12 -11.63
CA ALA A 22 15.51 2.51 -10.56
C ALA A 22 15.06 1.08 -10.15
N LEU A 23 13.84 0.63 -10.46
CA LEU A 23 13.46 -0.77 -10.19
C LEU A 23 13.95 -1.76 -11.26
N ARG A 24 14.55 -1.30 -12.37
CA ARG A 24 14.93 -2.21 -13.47
C ARG A 24 16.22 -2.96 -13.27
N HIS A 25 17.16 -2.50 -12.43
CA HIS A 25 18.37 -3.25 -12.10
C HIS A 25 18.99 -2.68 -10.82
N GLN A 26 18.71 -3.30 -9.67
CA GLN A 26 19.37 -3.00 -8.40
C GLN A 26 20.52 -4.01 -8.19
N PRO A 27 21.81 -3.65 -8.46
CA PRO A 27 22.91 -4.61 -8.55
C PRO A 27 23.45 -5.12 -7.20
N TRP A 28 22.83 -4.75 -6.07
CA TRP A 28 23.37 -4.95 -4.72
C TRP A 28 22.77 -6.17 -3.97
N LEU A 29 21.92 -6.97 -4.62
CA LEU A 29 21.37 -8.23 -4.07
C LEU A 29 22.41 -9.28 -3.65
N ARG A 30 23.70 -9.09 -3.95
CA ARG A 30 24.78 -10.04 -3.62
C ARG A 30 25.34 -9.93 -2.19
N GLU A 31 25.06 -8.86 -1.46
CA GLU A 31 25.61 -8.69 -0.11
C GLU A 31 24.76 -9.31 1.01
N LEU A 32 23.62 -9.94 0.67
CA LEU A 32 22.74 -10.64 1.62
C LEU A 32 22.96 -12.17 1.69
N GLY A 33 24.01 -12.71 1.04
CA GLY A 33 24.34 -14.14 1.15
C GLY A 33 23.38 -15.08 0.42
N LEU A 34 23.09 -14.78 -0.85
CA LEU A 34 22.32 -15.65 -1.77
C LEU A 34 23.29 -16.54 -2.58
N ASP A 35 22.92 -17.80 -2.85
CA ASP A 35 23.68 -18.68 -3.74
C ASP A 35 23.41 -18.39 -5.23
N ASP A 36 24.28 -18.94 -6.10
CA ASP A 36 24.33 -18.66 -7.55
C ASP A 36 23.05 -19.04 -8.33
N ASP A 37 22.09 -19.71 -7.69
CA ASP A 37 20.81 -20.13 -8.28
C ASP A 37 19.62 -19.21 -7.90
N GLY A 38 19.86 -18.11 -7.19
CA GLY A 38 18.82 -17.12 -6.88
C GLY A 38 17.71 -17.64 -5.96
N ARG A 39 17.96 -18.74 -5.24
CA ARG A 39 17.04 -19.27 -4.23
C ARG A 39 17.57 -18.95 -2.84
N GLY A 40 17.20 -17.76 -2.35
CA GLY A 40 17.28 -17.47 -0.93
C GLY A 40 16.35 -18.39 -0.16
N VAL A 41 16.82 -19.58 0.23
CA VAL A 41 16.17 -20.35 1.28
C VAL A 41 16.54 -19.65 2.58
N TYR A 42 15.76 -18.64 2.95
CA TYR A 42 15.53 -18.38 4.36
C TYR A 42 15.06 -19.72 4.95
N ARG A 43 15.95 -20.40 5.69
CA ARG A 43 15.56 -21.54 6.50
C ARG A 43 14.97 -20.94 7.77
N PRO A 44 13.65 -21.02 7.99
CA PRO A 44 13.11 -20.67 9.28
C PRO A 44 13.69 -21.70 10.24
N GLY A 45 14.57 -21.26 11.14
CA GLY A 45 14.76 -21.99 12.38
C GLY A 45 13.38 -22.02 13.03
N VAL A 46 12.88 -23.23 13.30
CA VAL A 46 11.62 -23.49 13.98
C VAL A 46 11.63 -22.79 15.34
N ALA A 47 11.15 -21.56 15.31
CA ALA A 47 10.55 -20.81 16.38
C ALA A 47 9.54 -19.93 15.64
N GLU A 48 8.27 -20.35 15.64
CA GLU A 48 7.14 -19.44 15.46
C GLU A 48 7.41 -18.22 16.35
N ARG A 49 7.97 -17.16 15.79
CA ARG A 49 7.80 -15.85 16.40
C ARG A 49 6.34 -15.56 16.16
N MET A 50 5.55 -15.50 17.23
CA MET A 50 4.33 -14.71 17.20
C MET A 50 4.80 -13.31 16.78
N ASN A 51 4.64 -12.98 15.50
CA ASN A 51 5.07 -11.69 14.98
C ASN A 51 4.19 -10.64 15.66
N THR A 52 4.77 -9.89 16.58
CA THR A 52 4.07 -8.73 17.14
C THR A 52 4.18 -7.59 16.13
N TRP A 53 3.21 -6.68 16.13
CA TRP A 53 3.30 -5.46 15.33
C TRP A 53 4.60 -4.69 15.58
N ASP A 54 5.11 -4.67 16.82
CA ASP A 54 6.42 -4.07 17.13
C ASP A 54 7.55 -4.68 16.30
N SER A 55 7.56 -6.01 16.13
CA SER A 55 8.58 -6.69 15.33
C SER A 55 8.44 -6.40 13.84
N LEU A 56 7.21 -6.39 13.32
CA LEU A 56 6.94 -6.07 11.92
C LEU A 56 7.35 -4.62 11.59
N ILE A 57 6.98 -3.66 12.44
CA ILE A 57 7.34 -2.25 12.30
C ILE A 57 8.87 -2.08 12.31
N GLN A 58 9.57 -2.69 13.28
CA GLN A 58 11.03 -2.62 13.35
C GLN A 58 11.70 -3.25 12.14
N ASP A 59 11.16 -4.35 11.62
CA ASP A 59 11.68 -5.02 10.43
C ASP A 59 11.53 -4.11 9.21
N PHE A 60 10.37 -3.48 9.02
CA PHE A 60 10.14 -2.54 7.93
C PHE A 60 11.02 -1.28 8.03
N GLU A 61 11.18 -0.70 9.22
CA GLU A 61 12.08 0.42 9.44
C GLU A 61 13.52 0.09 9.03
N ARG A 62 14.00 -1.11 9.36
CA ARG A 62 15.35 -1.55 8.95
C ARG A 62 15.46 -1.68 7.43
N VAL A 63 14.43 -2.20 6.76
CA VAL A 63 14.38 -2.28 5.30
C VAL A 63 14.41 -0.87 4.68
N GLN A 64 13.57 0.06 5.16
CA GLN A 64 13.57 1.44 4.66
C GLN A 64 14.92 2.14 4.84
N GLN A 65 15.54 2.00 6.03
CA GLN A 65 16.86 2.57 6.31
C GLN A 65 17.97 1.95 5.46
N HIS A 66 17.85 0.67 5.12
CA HIS A 66 18.79 0.01 4.21
C HIS A 66 18.59 0.52 2.79
N ALA A 67 17.35 0.56 2.29
CA ALA A 67 17.03 1.04 0.95
C ALA A 67 17.48 2.49 0.75
N ALA A 68 17.22 3.38 1.71
CA ALA A 68 17.64 4.78 1.65
C ALA A 68 19.16 4.97 1.60
N ARG A 69 19.95 4.08 2.22
CA ARG A 69 21.42 4.12 2.14
C ARG A 69 21.96 3.78 0.74
N HIS A 70 21.17 3.05 -0.04
CA HIS A 70 21.52 2.62 -1.40
C HIS A 70 20.77 3.40 -2.49
N ASP A 71 19.94 4.36 -2.08
CA ASP A 71 19.20 5.22 -2.98
C ASP A 71 20.04 6.44 -3.40
N GLY A 72 20.69 6.33 -4.57
CA GLY A 72 21.49 7.40 -5.13
C GLY A 72 20.69 8.65 -5.55
N GLU A 73 19.36 8.54 -5.66
CA GLU A 73 18.48 9.64 -6.07
C GLU A 73 17.83 10.37 -4.88
N GLY A 74 17.88 9.78 -3.68
CA GLY A 74 17.33 10.38 -2.46
C GLY A 74 15.79 10.49 -2.44
N LEU A 75 15.13 9.59 -3.18
CA LEU A 75 13.68 9.44 -3.23
C LEU A 75 13.12 8.79 -1.95
N ILE A 76 13.87 7.85 -1.36
CA ILE A 76 13.50 7.16 -0.13
C ILE A 76 13.92 8.01 1.06
N ARG A 77 12.93 8.51 1.80
CA ARG A 77 13.11 9.33 3.00
C ARG A 77 12.48 8.64 4.20
N PRO A 78 13.20 7.70 4.86
CA PRO A 78 12.67 6.97 5.98
C PRO A 78 12.27 7.92 7.09
N VAL A 79 11.04 7.82 7.54
CA VAL A 79 10.54 8.43 8.76
C VAL A 79 10.00 7.32 9.65
N PRO A 80 10.16 7.43 10.98
CA PRO A 80 9.60 6.44 11.88
C PRO A 80 8.08 6.47 11.81
N ALA A 81 7.45 5.34 12.13
CA ALA A 81 6.01 5.30 12.31
C ALA A 81 5.58 6.25 13.44
N GLN A 82 4.34 6.76 13.37
CA GLN A 82 3.80 7.55 14.48
C GLN A 82 3.55 6.63 15.68
N PRO A 83 3.72 7.12 16.92
CA PRO A 83 3.37 6.33 18.11
C PRO A 83 1.93 5.81 18.02
N GLY A 84 1.73 4.55 18.39
CA GLY A 84 0.41 3.90 18.34
C GLY A 84 -0.70 4.65 19.05
N ALA A 85 -1.92 4.52 18.51
CA ALA A 85 -3.12 5.14 19.03
C ALA A 85 -3.60 4.41 20.30
N SER A 86 -4.18 5.16 21.24
CA SER A 86 -4.81 4.54 22.40
C SER A 86 -6.15 3.89 22.05
N GLU A 87 -6.60 2.95 22.87
CA GLU A 87 -7.90 2.30 22.72
C GLU A 87 -9.07 3.29 22.67
N GLU A 88 -9.00 4.39 23.43
CA GLU A 88 -10.01 5.44 23.39
C GLU A 88 -10.07 6.16 22.03
N VAL A 89 -8.92 6.36 21.40
CA VAL A 89 -8.83 6.99 20.07
C VAL A 89 -9.36 6.04 18.99
N LEU A 90 -9.01 4.75 19.06
CA LEU A 90 -9.50 3.74 18.13
C LEU A 90 -11.01 3.56 18.22
N ALA A 91 -11.55 3.47 19.43
CA ALA A 91 -13.00 3.37 19.65
C ALA A 91 -13.75 4.61 19.12
N GLU A 92 -13.16 5.81 19.24
CA GLU A 92 -13.74 7.02 18.67
C GLU A 92 -13.75 7.00 17.13
N VAL A 93 -12.68 6.52 16.50
CA VAL A 93 -12.64 6.34 15.04
C VAL A 93 -13.72 5.38 14.57
N GLU A 94 -13.86 4.23 15.21
CA GLU A 94 -14.91 3.25 14.89
C GLU A 94 -16.32 3.85 15.05
N ARG A 95 -16.52 4.68 16.08
CA ARG A 95 -17.77 5.41 16.29
C ARG A 95 -18.06 6.42 15.17
N VAL A 96 -17.05 7.14 14.70
CA VAL A 96 -17.19 8.11 13.59
C VAL A 96 -17.43 7.40 12.26
N LEU A 97 -16.74 6.29 12.01
CA LEU A 97 -16.94 5.47 10.80
C LEU A 97 -18.28 4.72 10.81
N GLY A 98 -18.91 4.56 11.98
CA GLY A 98 -20.17 3.82 12.14
C GLY A 98 -20.01 2.30 12.04
N GLN A 99 -18.77 1.79 12.07
CA GLN A 99 -18.42 0.38 11.97
C GLN A 99 -17.09 0.11 12.67
N SER A 100 -16.84 -1.15 13.05
CA SER A 100 -15.54 -1.57 13.57
C SER A 100 -14.48 -1.50 12.48
N LEU A 101 -13.26 -1.15 12.88
CA LEU A 101 -12.09 -1.28 12.01
C LEU A 101 -11.79 -2.76 11.82
N ASP A 102 -11.20 -3.11 10.68
CA ASP A 102 -10.65 -4.44 10.48
C ASP A 102 -9.66 -4.79 11.62
N THR A 103 -9.67 -6.05 12.05
CA THR A 103 -8.90 -6.47 13.25
C THR A 103 -7.41 -6.26 13.05
N SER A 104 -6.88 -6.57 11.87
CA SER A 104 -5.47 -6.47 11.56
C SER A 104 -5.04 -5.00 11.44
N PHE A 105 -5.82 -4.18 10.71
CA PHE A 105 -5.54 -2.75 10.59
C PHE A 105 -5.69 -1.99 11.91
N ARG A 106 -6.69 -2.34 12.74
CA ARG A 106 -6.85 -1.77 14.08
C ARG A 106 -5.66 -2.09 14.98
N ALA A 107 -5.17 -3.33 14.92
CA ALA A 107 -4.00 -3.75 15.69
C ALA A 107 -2.72 -3.03 15.24
N PHE A 108 -2.57 -2.77 13.93
CA PHE A 108 -1.53 -1.90 13.41
C PHE A 108 -1.66 -0.48 13.99
N LEU A 109 -2.82 0.16 13.90
CA LEU A 109 -3.00 1.54 14.40
C LEU A 109 -2.73 1.67 15.90
N HIS A 110 -3.01 0.61 16.68
CA HIS A 110 -2.65 0.54 18.09
C HIS A 110 -1.12 0.49 18.32
N ALA A 111 -0.36 -0.10 17.40
CA ALA A 111 1.11 -0.16 17.48
C ALA A 111 1.79 1.05 16.82
N ALA A 112 1.23 1.55 15.72
CA ALA A 112 1.71 2.65 14.89
C ALA A 112 0.54 3.43 14.29
N ASP A 113 0.32 4.67 14.74
CA ASP A 113 -0.82 5.49 14.31
C ASP A 113 -0.59 6.15 12.94
N GLY A 114 -0.53 5.32 11.89
CA GLY A 114 -0.19 5.74 10.55
C GLY A 114 1.31 5.92 10.31
N TRP A 115 1.66 6.12 9.04
CA TRP A 115 3.05 6.14 8.60
C TRP A 115 3.24 7.03 7.36
N GLU A 116 3.89 8.17 7.54
CA GLU A 116 4.26 9.06 6.44
C GLU A 116 5.43 8.46 5.63
N ASN A 117 5.49 8.74 4.32
CA ASN A 117 6.51 8.16 3.43
C ASN A 117 6.71 6.64 3.61
N PHE A 118 5.63 5.90 3.89
CA PHE A 118 5.64 4.45 4.07
C PHE A 118 6.33 3.74 2.91
N PHE A 119 6.02 4.15 1.68
CA PHE A 119 6.73 3.72 0.48
C PHE A 119 6.85 4.89 -0.50
N TYR A 120 8.05 5.47 -0.63
CA TYR A 120 8.26 6.73 -1.34
C TYR A 120 7.34 7.85 -0.82
N SER A 121 6.34 8.27 -1.61
CA SER A 121 5.32 9.26 -1.24
C SER A 121 4.01 8.65 -0.74
N LEU A 122 3.85 7.32 -0.85
CA LEU A 122 2.69 6.62 -0.32
C LEU A 122 2.74 6.66 1.21
N ARG A 123 1.65 7.07 1.85
CA ARG A 123 1.49 7.07 3.31
C ARG A 123 0.35 6.17 3.74
N ILE A 124 0.41 5.71 4.99
CA ILE A 124 -0.69 5.05 5.70
C ILE A 124 -1.34 6.09 6.60
N PHE A 125 -2.66 6.24 6.53
CA PHE A 125 -3.38 7.23 7.29
C PHE A 125 -3.40 6.91 8.79
N SER A 126 -3.32 7.97 9.61
CA SER A 126 -3.49 7.89 11.05
C SER A 126 -4.96 7.98 11.45
N THR A 127 -5.27 7.67 12.70
CA THR A 127 -6.59 7.86 13.31
C THR A 127 -7.10 9.29 13.17
N GLN A 128 -6.23 10.30 13.13
CA GLN A 128 -6.64 11.70 12.92
C GLN A 128 -7.34 11.92 11.58
N PHE A 129 -6.92 11.18 10.55
CA PHE A 129 -7.57 11.23 9.25
C PHE A 129 -9.04 10.78 9.35
N PHE A 130 -9.31 9.71 10.10
CA PHE A 130 -10.64 9.10 10.20
C PHE A 130 -11.59 9.80 11.20
N LYS A 131 -11.13 10.80 11.96
CA LYS A 131 -11.96 11.50 12.97
C LYS A 131 -13.03 12.41 12.38
N THR A 132 -13.01 12.65 11.07
CA THR A 132 -14.03 13.44 10.38
C THR A 132 -14.47 12.73 9.12
N GLU A 133 -15.78 12.53 8.96
CA GLU A 133 -16.39 11.92 7.77
C GLU A 133 -15.97 12.65 6.48
N SER A 134 -15.75 13.97 6.55
CA SER A 134 -15.30 14.78 5.42
C SER A 134 -13.94 14.34 4.87
N SER A 135 -13.01 13.89 5.72
CA SER A 135 -11.67 13.47 5.28
C SER A 135 -11.73 12.26 4.37
N THR A 136 -12.54 11.25 4.74
CA THR A 136 -12.71 10.05 3.92
C THR A 136 -13.37 10.39 2.59
N GLN A 137 -14.40 11.23 2.61
CA GLN A 137 -15.08 11.65 1.38
C GLN A 137 -14.17 12.48 0.47
N GLU A 138 -13.38 13.40 1.02
CA GLU A 138 -12.40 14.19 0.27
C GLU A 138 -11.38 13.31 -0.46
N ILE A 139 -10.95 12.20 0.16
CA ILE A 139 -10.04 11.25 -0.49
C ILE A 139 -10.73 10.43 -1.57
N LEU A 140 -11.95 9.97 -1.34
CA LEU A 140 -12.73 9.30 -2.37
C LEU A 140 -12.99 10.23 -3.57
N ASP A 141 -13.18 11.53 -3.32
CA ASP A 141 -13.33 12.55 -4.36
C ASP A 141 -12.01 12.79 -5.12
N LEU A 142 -10.85 12.64 -4.46
CA LEU A 142 -9.54 12.72 -5.13
C LEU A 142 -9.31 11.51 -6.05
N ILE A 143 -9.70 10.32 -5.61
CA ILE A 143 -9.60 9.07 -6.38
C ILE A 143 -10.66 9.02 -7.51
N PHE A 144 -11.66 9.91 -7.48
CA PHE A 144 -12.82 9.90 -8.38
C PHE A 144 -12.47 9.81 -9.87
N VAL A 145 -11.37 10.43 -10.32
CA VAL A 145 -10.96 10.43 -11.73
C VAL A 145 -10.66 9.03 -12.25
N GLU A 146 -10.12 8.15 -11.40
CA GLU A 146 -9.77 6.78 -11.73
C GLU A 146 -10.78 5.76 -11.21
N ARG A 147 -11.84 6.23 -10.54
CA ARG A 147 -12.82 5.38 -9.85
C ARG A 147 -13.33 4.25 -10.73
N ASP A 148 -13.81 4.54 -11.93
CA ASP A 148 -14.39 3.51 -12.80
C ASP A 148 -13.34 2.46 -13.19
N LEU A 149 -12.09 2.89 -13.45
CA LEU A 149 -10.99 1.97 -13.76
C LEU A 149 -10.62 1.10 -12.57
N ILE A 150 -10.61 1.68 -11.37
CA ILE A 150 -10.32 0.98 -10.13
C ILE A 150 -11.42 -0.04 -9.86
N GLU A 151 -12.70 0.38 -9.86
CA GLU A 151 -13.86 -0.48 -9.61
C GLU A 151 -13.90 -1.65 -10.61
N ASP A 152 -13.64 -1.39 -11.90
CA ASP A 152 -13.53 -2.44 -12.92
C ASP A 152 -12.37 -3.40 -12.66
N ALA A 153 -11.22 -2.89 -12.20
CA ALA A 153 -10.03 -3.70 -11.94
C ALA A 153 -10.15 -4.55 -10.66
N ILE A 154 -10.77 -4.02 -9.60
CA ILE A 154 -10.94 -4.73 -8.32
C ILE A 154 -12.24 -5.53 -8.24
N GLY A 155 -13.21 -5.24 -9.10
CA GLY A 155 -14.52 -5.88 -9.14
C GLY A 155 -15.42 -5.55 -7.94
N VAL A 156 -15.15 -4.46 -7.23
CA VAL A 156 -15.93 -3.97 -6.07
C VAL A 156 -16.10 -2.46 -6.15
N ARG A 157 -17.17 -1.94 -5.53
CA ARG A 157 -17.44 -0.48 -5.56
C ARG A 157 -16.52 0.23 -4.58
N MET A 158 -16.07 1.44 -4.91
CA MET A 158 -15.26 2.26 -3.98
C MET A 158 -16.00 2.59 -2.67
N SER A 159 -17.33 2.62 -2.70
CA SER A 159 -18.14 2.77 -1.48
C SER A 159 -18.10 1.58 -0.53
N GLU A 160 -17.56 0.44 -0.98
CA GLU A 160 -17.35 -0.78 -0.20
C GLU A 160 -15.90 -0.88 0.28
N CYS A 161 -15.10 0.16 0.05
CA CYS A 161 -13.72 0.26 0.47
C CYS A 161 -13.52 1.45 1.41
N LEU A 162 -12.57 1.29 2.34
CA LEU A 162 -12.01 2.35 3.15
C LEU A 162 -10.60 2.66 2.63
N PRO A 163 -10.33 3.88 2.13
CA PRO A 163 -8.97 4.30 1.86
C PRO A 163 -8.17 4.33 3.17
N ILE A 164 -7.12 3.52 3.25
CA ILE A 164 -6.23 3.45 4.43
C ILE A 164 -4.84 4.01 4.15
N GLY A 165 -4.54 4.35 2.91
CA GLY A 165 -3.32 5.04 2.52
C GLY A 165 -3.39 5.58 1.10
N MET A 166 -2.60 6.62 0.81
CA MET A 166 -2.47 7.17 -0.55
C MET A 166 -1.23 8.06 -0.68
N ASN A 167 -0.82 8.36 -1.90
CA ASN A 167 0.09 9.48 -2.19
C ASN A 167 -0.66 10.82 -2.23
N GLU A 168 0.05 11.93 -2.35
CA GLU A 168 -0.55 13.29 -2.37
C GLU A 168 -1.48 13.56 -3.57
N TYR A 169 -1.42 12.74 -4.62
CA TYR A 169 -2.17 12.91 -5.86
C TYR A 169 -3.39 11.98 -5.99
N GLY A 170 -3.53 11.00 -5.08
CA GLY A 170 -4.60 10.00 -5.12
C GLY A 170 -4.45 8.94 -6.22
N THR A 171 -3.33 8.91 -6.94
CA THR A 171 -3.08 7.93 -8.02
C THR A 171 -2.53 6.61 -7.48
N ASP A 172 -1.85 6.66 -6.33
CA ASP A 172 -1.30 5.50 -5.62
C ASP A 172 -2.05 5.39 -4.29
N SER A 173 -2.74 4.29 -4.06
CA SER A 173 -3.74 4.14 -3.00
C SER A 173 -3.77 2.73 -2.42
N ILE A 174 -3.98 2.66 -1.11
CA ILE A 174 -4.20 1.42 -0.37
C ILE A 174 -5.66 1.40 0.09
N LEU A 175 -6.40 0.39 -0.33
CA LEU A 175 -7.83 0.23 -0.06
C LEU A 175 -8.05 -0.99 0.81
N LEU A 176 -8.74 -0.81 1.94
CA LEU A 176 -9.24 -1.88 2.80
C LEU A 176 -10.68 -2.19 2.42
N MET A 177 -11.02 -3.45 2.16
CA MET A 177 -12.40 -3.84 1.87
C MET A 177 -13.22 -3.95 3.14
N LEU A 178 -14.37 -3.28 3.15
CA LEU A 178 -15.28 -3.24 4.29
C LEU A 178 -16.13 -4.51 4.36
N ASP A 179 -16.58 -4.83 5.58
CA ASP A 179 -17.58 -5.86 5.84
C ASP A 179 -18.98 -5.34 5.50
N THR A 180 -19.23 -5.19 4.20
CA THR A 180 -20.58 -4.92 3.68
C THR A 180 -21.23 -6.25 3.30
N SER A 181 -22.56 -6.32 3.35
CA SER A 181 -23.32 -7.56 3.08
C SER A 181 -23.07 -8.19 1.70
N ASP A 182 -22.40 -7.47 0.80
CA ASP A 182 -22.06 -7.90 -0.57
C ASP A 182 -20.53 -8.08 -0.80
N SER A 183 -19.69 -7.87 0.23
CA SER A 183 -18.22 -7.98 0.13
C SER A 183 -17.77 -9.43 0.09
N TYR A 184 -17.07 -9.82 -0.98
CA TYR A 184 -16.56 -11.18 -1.17
C TYR A 184 -15.29 -11.47 -0.34
N SER A 185 -14.73 -10.51 0.40
CA SER A 185 -13.52 -10.70 1.23
C SER A 185 -13.30 -9.54 2.24
N PRO A 186 -14.18 -9.33 3.23
CA PRO A 186 -13.96 -8.31 4.27
C PRO A 186 -12.55 -8.40 4.89
N GLY A 187 -11.91 -7.25 5.11
CA GLY A 187 -10.55 -7.16 5.68
C GLY A 187 -9.42 -7.20 4.65
N ALA A 188 -9.67 -7.66 3.41
CA ALA A 188 -8.62 -7.71 2.40
C ALA A 188 -8.12 -6.31 2.02
N VAL A 189 -6.82 -6.25 1.72
CA VAL A 189 -6.13 -5.01 1.37
C VAL A 189 -5.66 -5.07 -0.07
N ILE A 190 -5.91 -3.99 -0.79
CA ILE A 190 -5.55 -3.82 -2.19
C ILE A 190 -4.60 -2.64 -2.29
N TRP A 191 -3.47 -2.85 -2.97
CA TRP A 191 -2.62 -1.75 -3.41
C TRP A 191 -2.78 -1.52 -4.90
N HIS A 192 -3.16 -0.30 -5.23
CA HIS A 192 -3.45 0.18 -6.56
C HIS A 192 -2.58 1.39 -6.88
N ASP A 193 -2.04 1.43 -8.11
CA ASP A 193 -1.40 2.62 -8.66
C ASP A 193 -1.77 2.82 -10.14
N ASN A 194 -2.33 3.99 -10.46
CA ASN A 194 -2.64 4.48 -11.81
C ASN A 194 -3.44 3.48 -12.67
N GLY A 195 -4.60 3.07 -12.18
CA GLY A 195 -5.51 2.08 -12.76
C GLY A 195 -5.08 0.61 -12.64
N GLN A 196 -3.95 0.29 -12.00
CA GLN A 196 -3.40 -1.08 -11.94
C GLN A 196 -3.35 -1.63 -10.52
N ILE A 197 -3.69 -2.92 -10.38
CA ILE A 197 -3.61 -3.63 -9.10
C ILE A 197 -2.27 -4.37 -9.02
N TYR A 198 -1.48 -4.02 -8.01
CA TYR A 198 -0.16 -4.62 -7.78
C TYR A 198 -0.24 -5.85 -6.87
N VAL A 199 -1.06 -5.76 -5.82
CA VAL A 199 -1.28 -6.87 -4.89
C VAL A 199 -2.66 -6.81 -4.26
N ARG A 200 -3.21 -7.98 -3.97
CA ARG A 200 -4.36 -8.20 -3.10
C ARG A 200 -3.95 -9.18 -2.00
N CYS A 201 -4.02 -8.74 -0.76
CA CYS A 201 -3.71 -9.52 0.43
C CYS A 201 -4.99 -9.79 1.22
N GLU A 202 -5.05 -10.91 1.93
CA GLU A 202 -6.20 -11.34 2.73
C GLU A 202 -6.48 -10.39 3.90
N ASP A 203 -5.43 -9.77 4.46
CA ASP A 203 -5.54 -8.77 5.50
C ASP A 203 -4.39 -7.74 5.46
N PHE A 204 -4.39 -6.82 6.43
CA PHE A 204 -3.39 -5.78 6.53
C PHE A 204 -2.01 -6.27 7.02
N GLU A 205 -1.93 -7.35 7.78
CA GLU A 205 -0.66 -7.92 8.25
C GLU A 205 0.08 -8.58 7.08
N GLU A 206 -0.65 -9.34 6.26
CA GLU A 206 -0.12 -9.92 5.03
C GLU A 206 0.32 -8.81 4.07
N PHE A 207 -0.48 -7.75 3.89
CA PHE A 207 -0.09 -6.60 3.07
C PHE A 207 1.20 -5.94 3.58
N PHE A 208 1.29 -5.66 4.88
CA PHE A 208 2.46 -5.03 5.48
C PHE A 208 3.72 -5.91 5.33
N THR A 209 3.57 -7.22 5.53
CA THR A 209 4.64 -8.20 5.34
C THR A 209 5.07 -8.27 3.88
N TRP A 210 4.11 -8.25 2.96
CA TRP A 210 4.36 -8.22 1.52
C TRP A 210 5.14 -6.95 1.13
N MET A 211 4.73 -5.78 1.60
CA MET A 211 5.41 -4.51 1.33
C MET A 211 6.84 -4.49 1.88
N THR A 212 7.05 -5.09 3.05
CA THR A 212 8.40 -5.25 3.64
C THR A 212 9.31 -6.05 2.72
N ARG A 213 8.82 -7.18 2.22
CA ARG A 213 9.56 -8.06 1.31
C ARG A 213 9.77 -7.44 -0.07
N PHE A 214 8.75 -6.75 -0.58
CA PHE A 214 8.82 -6.02 -1.84
C PHE A 214 9.88 -4.92 -1.79
N GLN A 215 9.89 -4.10 -0.74
CA GLN A 215 10.91 -3.05 -0.58
C GLN A 215 12.31 -3.62 -0.32
N ALA A 216 12.42 -4.80 0.30
CA ALA A 216 13.67 -5.52 0.44
C ALA A 216 14.19 -6.12 -0.90
N GLY A 217 13.40 -6.06 -1.97
CA GLY A 217 13.74 -6.62 -3.28
C GLY A 217 13.55 -8.14 -3.36
N GLU A 218 12.81 -8.75 -2.44
CA GLU A 218 12.52 -10.19 -2.44
C GLU A 218 11.37 -10.58 -3.38
N ILE A 219 10.58 -9.60 -3.81
CA ILE A 219 9.42 -9.78 -4.68
C ILE A 219 9.68 -9.02 -5.99
N ASP A 220 9.64 -9.75 -7.10
CA ASP A 220 9.67 -9.18 -8.45
C ASP A 220 8.22 -9.16 -8.99
N LEU A 221 7.80 -7.99 -9.48
CA LEU A 221 6.46 -7.81 -10.07
C LEU A 221 6.35 -8.40 -11.48
N GLY A 222 7.45 -8.94 -12.03
CA GLY A 222 7.49 -9.45 -13.39
C GLY A 222 7.53 -8.32 -14.41
N SER A 223 8.21 -8.57 -15.53
CA SER A 223 8.32 -7.64 -16.66
C SER A 223 7.62 -8.15 -17.90
#